data_AF-A0A3B3TSC4-F1
#
_entry.id   AF-A0A3B3TSC4-F1
#
_cell.length_a   1.000
_cell.length_b   1.000
_cell.length_c   1.000
_cell.angle_alpha   90.00
_cell.angle_beta   90.00
_cell.angle_gamma   90.00
#
_symmetry.space_group_name_H-M   'P 1'
#
loop_
_entity.id
_entity.type
_entity.pdbx_description
1 polymer ?
#
loop_
_entity_poly.entity_id
_entity_poly.type
_entity_poly.pdbx_seq_one_letter_code
_entity_poly.pdbx_strand_id
1 'polypeptide(L)' 'IPLTKVKLINELNEREADLGIKEAVSWHSEYKDSAWIFVGGFPYELTEGDLICVFSQ' A
#
# COMPACT_ATOMS: atom_id res chain seq x y z
N ILE A 1 -6.15 -15.99 -3.47
CA ILE A 1 -6.41 -14.93 -2.45
C ILE A 1 -7.14 -13.79 -3.18
N PRO A 2 -8.28 -13.27 -2.70
CA PRO A 2 -9.06 -12.34 -3.49
C PRO A 2 -8.36 -10.97 -3.56
N LEU A 3 -8.12 -10.48 -4.78
CA LEU A 3 -7.44 -9.21 -5.09
C LEU A 3 -8.33 -7.97 -4.85
N THR A 4 -9.52 -8.14 -4.29
CA THR A 4 -10.52 -7.08 -4.11
C THR A 4 -10.01 -5.94 -3.23
N LYS A 5 -9.18 -6.23 -2.23
CA LYS A 5 -8.59 -5.20 -1.37
C LYS A 5 -7.60 -4.29 -2.11
N VAL A 6 -6.80 -4.85 -3.01
CA VAL A 6 -5.83 -4.09 -3.83
C VAL A 6 -6.59 -3.11 -4.73
N LYS A 7 -7.68 -3.58 -5.35
CA LYS A 7 -8.51 -2.73 -6.22
C LYS A 7 -9.12 -1.54 -5.45
N LEU A 8 -9.65 -1.76 -4.26
CA LEU A 8 -10.25 -0.70 -3.44
C LEU A 8 -9.23 0.37 -3.02
N ILE A 9 -8.01 -0.04 -2.67
CA ILE A 9 -6.94 0.90 -2.30
C ILE A 9 -6.52 1.74 -3.52
N ASN A 10 -6.44 1.13 -4.70
CA ASN A 10 -6.15 1.87 -5.94
C ASN A 10 -7.25 2.89 -6.28
N GLU A 11 -8.52 2.48 -6.21
CA GLU A 11 -9.66 3.39 -6.44
C GLU A 11 -9.68 4.56 -5.42
N LEU A 12 -9.30 4.29 -4.16
CA LEU A 12 -9.15 5.34 -3.15
C LEU A 12 -8.04 6.32 -3.52
N ASN A 13 -6.86 5.82 -3.91
CA ASN A 13 -5.72 6.67 -4.29
C ASN A 13 -6.04 7.51 -5.54
N GLU A 14 -6.69 6.93 -6.55
CA GLU A 14 -7.14 7.65 -7.74
C GLU A 14 -8.09 8.79 -7.37
N ARG A 15 -9.06 8.52 -6.50
CA ARG A 15 -10.01 9.54 -6.02
C ARG A 15 -9.33 10.63 -5.20
N GLU A 16 -8.35 10.32 -4.35
CA GLU A 16 -7.60 11.32 -3.59
C GLU A 16 -6.78 12.23 -4.53
N ALA A 17 -6.15 11.64 -5.56
CA ALA A 17 -5.39 12.36 -6.56
C ALA A 17 -6.26 13.30 -7.40
N ASP A 18 -7.42 12.80 -7.88
CA ASP A 18 -8.38 13.58 -8.66
C ASP A 18 -8.94 14.78 -7.89
N LEU A 19 -9.16 14.61 -6.59
CA LEU A 19 -9.67 15.66 -5.71
C LEU A 19 -8.57 16.61 -5.19
N GLY A 20 -7.29 16.33 -5.48
CA GLY A 20 -6.16 17.13 -5.01
C GLY A 20 -6.04 17.16 -3.48
N ILE A 21 -6.36 16.04 -2.81
CA ILE A 21 -6.32 15.94 -1.35
C ILE A 21 -4.89 16.13 -0.87
N LYS A 22 -4.70 17.03 0.11
CA LYS A 22 -3.38 17.26 0.73
C LYS A 22 -3.05 16.10 1.67
N GLU A 23 -1.76 15.76 1.81
CA GLU A 23 -1.33 14.63 2.63
C GLU A 23 -1.86 14.66 4.07
N ALA A 24 -2.01 15.85 4.66
CA ALA A 24 -2.53 16.04 6.02
C ALA A 24 -4.00 15.56 6.22
N VAL A 25 -4.72 15.27 5.14
CA VAL A 25 -6.10 14.76 5.15
C VAL A 25 -6.27 13.51 4.27
N SER A 26 -5.17 12.92 3.77
CA SER A 26 -5.19 11.61 3.10
C SER A 26 -5.51 10.50 4.11
N TRP A 27 -6.03 9.36 3.62
CA TRP A 27 -6.22 8.14 4.41
C TRP A 27 -4.97 7.71 5.18
N HIS A 28 -3.76 8.05 4.70
CA HIS A 28 -2.50 7.83 5.41
C HIS A 28 -2.44 8.50 6.79
N SER A 29 -3.21 9.56 7.01
CA SER A 29 -3.25 10.28 8.30
C SER A 29 -3.78 9.41 9.44
N GLU A 30 -4.61 8.41 9.15
CA GLU A 30 -5.10 7.43 10.13
C GLU A 30 -3.98 6.49 10.61
N TYR A 31 -2.95 6.27 9.80
CA TYR A 31 -1.85 5.34 10.05
C TYR A 31 -0.52 6.03 10.39
N LYS A 32 -0.52 7.36 10.54
CA LYS A 32 0.70 8.18 10.72
C LYS A 32 1.63 7.74 11.86
N ASP A 33 1.07 7.09 12.90
CA ASP A 33 1.81 6.68 14.10
C ASP A 33 2.40 5.26 13.96
N SER A 34 2.29 4.62 12.79
CA SER A 34 2.82 3.29 12.50
C SER A 34 3.50 3.25 11.13
N ALA A 35 4.78 2.85 11.12
CA ALA A 35 5.53 2.59 9.89
C ALA A 35 5.35 1.14 9.36
N TRP A 36 4.54 0.33 10.04
CA TRP A 36 4.33 -1.07 9.65
C TRP A 36 3.31 -1.20 8.53
N ILE A 37 3.65 -1.97 7.50
CA ILE A 37 2.78 -2.30 6.36
C ILE A 37 2.54 -3.79 6.28
N PHE A 38 1.35 -4.18 5.83
CA PHE A 38 1.03 -5.57 5.49
C PHE A 38 1.20 -5.78 4.00
N VAL A 39 1.99 -6.79 3.63
CA VAL A 39 2.22 -7.18 2.24
C VAL A 39 1.89 -8.66 2.05
N GLY A 40 1.21 -9.00 0.95
CA GLY A 40 0.73 -10.35 0.70
C GLY A 40 0.27 -10.56 -0.73
N GLY A 41 0.06 -11.83 -1.10
CA GLY A 41 -0.23 -12.22 -2.49
C GLY A 41 1.03 -12.55 -3.32
N PHE A 42 2.17 -12.75 -2.66
CA PHE A 42 3.42 -13.14 -3.29
C PHE A 42 3.47 -14.63 -3.67
N PRO A 43 4.19 -14.99 -4.75
CA PRO A 43 4.57 -16.37 -5.03
C PRO A 43 5.37 -17.00 -3.87
N TYR A 44 5.19 -18.30 -3.64
CA TYR A 44 5.88 -19.05 -2.58
C TYR A 44 7.40 -19.19 -2.79
N GLU A 45 7.87 -18.88 -3.99
CA GLU A 45 9.28 -18.98 -4.37
C GLU A 45 10.09 -17.76 -3.92
N LEU A 46 9.44 -16.67 -3.54
CA LEU A 46 10.11 -15.45 -3.08
C LEU A 46 10.68 -15.63 -1.67
N THR A 47 11.91 -15.20 -1.49
CA THR A 47 12.59 -15.18 -0.19
C THR A 47 12.42 -13.83 0.51
N GLU A 48 12.70 -13.79 1.81
CA GLU A 48 12.74 -12.53 2.56
C GLU A 48 13.72 -11.52 1.94
N GLY A 49 14.88 -11.99 1.46
CA GLY A 49 15.88 -11.16 0.81
C GLY A 49 15.35 -10.50 -0.47
N ASP A 50 14.59 -11.25 -1.28
CA ASP A 50 13.98 -10.71 -2.49
C ASP A 50 12.98 -9.60 -2.18
N LEU A 51 12.17 -9.79 -1.11
CA LEU A 51 11.23 -8.77 -0.66
C LEU A 51 11.96 -7.52 -0.19
N ILE A 52 13.00 -7.66 0.65
CA ILE A 52 13.79 -6.52 1.12
C ILE A 52 14.38 -5.75 -0.07
N CYS A 53 14.98 -6.44 -1.04
CA CYS A 53 15.58 -5.81 -2.22
C CYS A 53 14.58 -5.00 -3.06
N VAL A 54 13.34 -5.48 -3.19
CA VAL A 54 12.30 -4.77 -3.97
C VAL A 54 11.74 -3.57 -3.20
N PHE A 55 11.54 -3.70 -1.88
CA PHE A 55 10.96 -2.65 -1.02
C PHE A 55 11.97 -1.62 -0.52
N SER A 56 13.26 -1.78 -0.80
CA SER A 56 14.33 -0.83 -0.41
C SER A 56 14.67 0.19 -1.51
N GLN A 57 13.77 0.43 -2.47
CA GLN A 57 13.97 1.46 -3.52
C GLN A 57 13.88 2.88 -2.97
#